data_AF-C3SA88-F1
#
_entry.id   AF-C3SA88-F1
#
_cell.length_a   1.000
_cell.length_b   1.000
_cell.length_c   1.000
_cell.angle_alpha   90.00
_cell.angle_beta   90.00
_cell.angle_gamma   90.00
#
_symmetry.space_group_name_H-M   'P 1'
#
loop_
_entity.id
_entity.type
_entity.pdbx_description
1 polymer ?
#
loop_
_entity_poly.entity_id
_entity_poly.type
_entity_poly.pdbx_seq_one_letter_code
_entity_poly.pdbx_strand_id
1 'polypeptide(L)'
;IPVNSGLGGAYYFRNCKGENAAIVKPNDEEPFAPNNPKGFTGRALGQPGLKRSVRVGETGYREVAAYLLDYDNFANVPPTVLVKIAHPVFNVNEGVRSTKKKVSGGDPQAVSKIASFQQFAPHDFDASDLGTSGFPVSSVHRIGILDIRIFNTDRHAGNLLVRNLTGAGKFGNQTELIPIDHGLCLPECLEDPYFEWIHWPQASIPFSEDELKYIADLDPVKDADMLRMELPMIREACLRVLMLSTIFLKEATSFGLCLAEIGEMMSREFTGAEDQPSELEVVCMEARRLATEREECSTENESGDEDVTQFQLDYEDHHEMPKGPSAYHFGFKGGSCRNPLSKLDEAIEEEEDDTEAEEEESNAEKLACPKPVNKWQPNILKLSTSLSSFSLTDKSQRQLPAVPKGTDPGNWRSANEQLPTSASFVKLADMGMETWGLFLEKFHELLPGAFNSRKCGATGQRAKQRLGTSCQF
;
A
#
# COMPACT_ATOMS: atom_id res chain seq x y z
N ILE A 1 -19.17 3.85 24.16
CA ILE A 1 -20.46 4.26 23.55
C ILE A 1 -20.42 3.91 22.08
N PRO A 2 -21.35 3.09 21.57
CA PRO A 2 -21.38 2.73 20.15
C PRO A 2 -21.63 3.96 19.27
N VAL A 3 -20.95 4.01 18.12
CA VAL A 3 -21.19 5.00 17.06
C VAL A 3 -22.34 4.50 16.17
N ASN A 4 -23.30 5.37 15.88
CA ASN A 4 -24.49 4.99 15.14
C ASN A 4 -24.30 5.08 13.61
N SER A 5 -23.49 6.04 13.14
CA SER A 5 -23.09 6.19 11.74
C SER A 5 -22.08 5.13 11.30
N GLY A 6 -21.83 5.05 9.98
CA GLY A 6 -20.87 4.13 9.38
C GLY A 6 -21.39 2.70 9.17
N LEU A 7 -20.57 1.89 8.50
CA LEU A 7 -20.91 0.51 8.10
C LEU A 7 -20.37 -0.56 9.07
N GLY A 8 -19.43 -0.20 9.95
CA GLY A 8 -18.76 -1.10 10.89
C GLY A 8 -19.06 -0.80 12.36
N GLY A 9 -18.46 -1.59 13.25
CA GLY A 9 -18.42 -1.33 14.68
C GLY A 9 -17.37 -0.27 15.02
N ALA A 10 -17.81 0.86 15.57
CA ALA A 10 -16.94 1.88 16.13
C ALA A 10 -17.49 2.35 17.48
N TYR A 11 -16.60 2.69 18.41
CA TYR A 11 -16.97 2.99 19.79
C TYR A 11 -16.18 4.17 20.35
N TYR A 12 -16.87 5.17 20.89
CA TYR A 12 -16.27 6.20 21.72
C TYR A 12 -15.93 5.64 23.10
N PHE A 13 -14.66 5.70 23.48
CA PHE A 13 -14.18 5.37 24.82
C PHE A 13 -13.97 6.67 25.59
N ARG A 14 -14.50 6.73 26.81
CA ARG A 14 -14.46 7.92 27.66
C ARG A 14 -13.46 7.75 28.79
N ASN A 15 -12.82 8.85 29.19
CA ASN A 15 -11.96 8.88 30.36
C ASN A 15 -12.80 8.89 31.67
N CYS A 16 -12.13 8.91 32.82
CA CYS A 16 -12.77 8.96 34.13
C CYS A 16 -13.59 10.25 34.39
N LYS A 17 -13.42 11.29 33.57
CA LYS A 17 -14.19 12.55 33.61
C LYS A 17 -15.43 12.50 32.70
N GLY A 18 -15.62 11.43 31.94
CA GLY A 18 -16.74 11.30 31.00
C GLY A 18 -16.52 11.96 29.64
N GLU A 19 -15.31 12.43 29.36
CA GLU A 19 -14.94 13.05 28.07
C GLU A 19 -14.53 11.97 27.07
N ASN A 20 -14.84 12.15 25.79
CA ASN A 20 -14.38 11.24 24.74
C ASN A 20 -12.85 11.31 24.64
N ALA A 21 -12.18 10.17 24.82
CA ALA A 21 -10.73 10.07 24.84
C ALA A 21 -10.18 9.30 23.63
N ALA A 22 -10.92 8.31 23.13
CA ALA A 22 -10.51 7.49 22.00
C ALA A 22 -11.71 7.00 21.18
N ILE A 23 -11.43 6.64 19.92
CA ILE A 23 -12.31 5.87 19.05
C ILE A 23 -11.67 4.49 18.88
N VAL A 24 -12.48 3.46 19.13
CA VAL A 24 -12.05 2.06 19.04
C VAL A 24 -12.85 1.37 17.94
N LYS A 25 -12.16 0.76 16.97
CA LYS A 25 -12.79 0.01 15.86
C LYS A 25 -12.28 -1.45 15.89
N PRO A 26 -13.06 -2.41 16.41
CA PRO A 26 -12.65 -3.81 16.43
C PRO A 26 -12.63 -4.44 15.03
N ASN A 27 -11.56 -5.16 14.69
CA ASN A 27 -11.35 -5.68 13.34
C ASN A 27 -12.43 -6.70 12.91
N ASP A 28 -12.95 -7.47 13.84
CA ASP A 28 -14.00 -8.47 13.56
C ASP A 28 -15.41 -7.86 13.46
N GLU A 29 -15.54 -6.54 13.64
CA GLU A 29 -16.78 -5.77 13.52
C GLU A 29 -16.81 -4.84 12.30
N GLU A 30 -15.78 -4.85 11.46
CA GLU A 30 -15.72 -4.12 10.20
C GLU A 30 -16.86 -4.52 9.24
N PRO A 31 -17.14 -3.74 8.17
CA PRO A 31 -18.09 -4.16 7.15
C PRO A 31 -17.77 -5.55 6.60
N PHE A 32 -18.80 -6.39 6.50
CA PHE A 32 -18.73 -7.81 6.11
C PHE A 32 -18.07 -8.76 7.13
N ALA A 33 -17.51 -8.25 8.23
CA ALA A 33 -16.87 -9.06 9.24
C ALA A 33 -17.87 -9.91 10.05
N PRO A 34 -17.44 -11.05 10.63
CA PRO A 34 -18.33 -11.99 11.30
C PRO A 34 -19.14 -11.43 12.45
N ASN A 35 -18.63 -10.40 13.15
CA ASN A 35 -19.28 -9.77 14.30
C ASN A 35 -19.75 -8.33 14.00
N ASN A 36 -19.96 -7.95 12.73
CA ASN A 36 -20.45 -6.63 12.37
C ASN A 36 -21.79 -6.30 13.08
N PRO A 37 -21.89 -5.23 13.89
CA PRO A 37 -23.09 -4.88 14.65
C PRO A 37 -24.20 -4.25 13.81
N LYS A 38 -23.92 -3.87 12.56
CA LYS A 38 -24.85 -3.21 11.65
C LYS A 38 -25.58 -4.20 10.73
N GLY A 39 -25.29 -5.50 10.85
CA GLY A 39 -25.91 -6.56 10.05
C GLY A 39 -25.25 -6.79 8.68
N PHE A 40 -24.25 -5.99 8.31
CA PHE A 40 -23.41 -6.22 7.13
C PHE A 40 -22.42 -7.35 7.43
N THR A 41 -22.92 -8.58 7.53
CA THR A 41 -22.12 -9.79 7.78
C THR A 41 -22.10 -10.66 6.53
N GLY A 42 -21.25 -11.70 6.49
CA GLY A 42 -21.32 -12.72 5.44
C GLY A 42 -19.98 -13.10 4.83
N ARG A 43 -18.87 -12.48 5.23
CA ARG A 43 -17.53 -12.85 4.77
C ARG A 43 -16.65 -13.30 5.94
N ALA A 44 -15.76 -14.25 5.65
CA ALA A 44 -14.71 -14.63 6.57
C ALA A 44 -13.60 -13.55 6.57
N LEU A 45 -12.87 -13.44 7.69
CA LEU A 45 -11.68 -12.58 7.76
C LEU A 45 -10.67 -13.00 6.67
N GLY A 46 -10.02 -12.02 6.05
CA GLY A 46 -9.09 -12.23 4.95
C GLY A 46 -9.75 -12.44 3.57
N GLN A 47 -11.07 -12.43 3.47
CA GLN A 47 -11.76 -12.32 2.17
C GLN A 47 -11.77 -10.86 1.68
N PRO A 48 -11.93 -10.60 0.37
CA PRO A 48 -12.09 -9.23 -0.15
C PRO A 48 -13.19 -8.47 0.58
N GLY A 49 -12.92 -7.24 1.01
CA GLY A 49 -13.83 -6.38 1.76
C GLY A 49 -14.65 -5.46 0.88
N LEU A 50 -14.93 -4.24 1.39
CA LEU A 50 -15.66 -3.20 0.67
C LEU A 50 -14.89 -2.75 -0.59
N LYS A 51 -13.58 -2.57 -0.45
CA LYS A 51 -12.63 -2.47 -1.57
C LYS A 51 -12.04 -3.85 -1.83
N ARG A 52 -11.93 -4.25 -3.10
CA ARG A 52 -11.51 -5.62 -3.47
C ARG A 52 -10.08 -5.93 -3.00
N SER A 53 -9.24 -4.92 -2.93
CA SER A 53 -7.81 -4.95 -2.58
C SER A 53 -7.56 -4.85 -1.06
N VAL A 54 -8.61 -4.61 -0.26
CA VAL A 54 -8.54 -4.49 1.21
C VAL A 54 -9.40 -5.59 1.79
N ARG A 55 -8.79 -6.50 2.55
CA ARG A 55 -9.51 -7.68 3.05
C ARG A 55 -10.24 -7.35 4.35
N VAL A 56 -11.31 -8.10 4.61
CA VAL A 56 -12.10 -7.98 5.85
C VAL A 56 -11.21 -8.30 7.06
N GLY A 57 -11.22 -7.43 8.06
CA GLY A 57 -10.42 -7.54 9.28
C GLY A 57 -9.03 -6.88 9.19
N GLU A 58 -8.73 -6.22 8.07
CA GLU A 58 -7.44 -5.56 7.83
C GLU A 58 -7.46 -4.04 8.05
N THR A 59 -8.63 -3.41 8.25
CA THR A 59 -8.66 -1.93 8.34
C THR A 59 -7.95 -1.42 9.59
N GLY A 60 -8.01 -2.17 10.71
CA GLY A 60 -7.42 -1.76 11.97
C GLY A 60 -5.90 -1.49 11.93
N TYR A 61 -5.11 -2.31 11.23
CA TYR A 61 -3.66 -2.06 11.14
C TYR A 61 -3.31 -1.02 10.08
N ARG A 62 -4.19 -0.78 9.10
CA ARG A 62 -4.02 0.28 8.08
C ARG A 62 -4.16 1.67 8.69
N GLU A 63 -5.06 1.82 9.66
CA GLU A 63 -5.18 3.01 10.51
C GLU A 63 -3.87 3.30 11.26
N VAL A 64 -3.21 2.26 11.78
CA VAL A 64 -1.91 2.38 12.45
C VAL A 64 -0.80 2.72 11.46
N ALA A 65 -0.79 2.09 10.28
CA ALA A 65 0.19 2.38 9.24
C ALA A 65 0.12 3.85 8.80
N ALA A 66 -1.08 4.42 8.66
CA ALA A 66 -1.25 5.83 8.33
C ALA A 66 -0.65 6.77 9.39
N TYR A 67 -0.82 6.45 10.68
CA TYR A 67 -0.19 7.21 11.77
C TYR A 67 1.34 7.05 11.77
N LEU A 68 1.86 5.83 11.59
CA LEU A 68 3.31 5.59 11.56
C LEU A 68 4.01 6.27 10.37
N LEU A 69 3.30 6.43 9.25
CA LEU A 69 3.81 7.12 8.06
C LEU A 69 3.67 8.64 8.14
N ASP A 70 2.91 9.18 9.10
CA ASP A 70 2.76 10.62 9.32
C ASP A 70 3.90 11.18 10.18
N TYR A 71 5.08 11.31 9.58
CA TYR A 71 6.28 11.80 10.25
C TYR A 71 6.07 13.19 10.84
N ASP A 72 6.54 13.38 12.07
CA ASP A 72 6.43 14.62 12.83
C ASP A 72 4.99 15.17 12.92
N ASN A 73 3.98 14.31 12.75
CA ASN A 73 2.57 14.67 12.73
C ASN A 73 2.29 15.75 11.64
N PHE A 74 2.89 15.59 10.47
CA PHE A 74 2.83 16.56 9.37
C PHE A 74 1.41 16.73 8.82
N ALA A 75 0.71 15.63 8.56
CA ALA A 75 -0.69 15.55 8.13
C ALA A 75 -1.69 15.65 9.28
N ASN A 76 -1.22 15.53 10.53
CA ASN A 76 -2.01 15.63 11.76
C ASN A 76 -2.92 14.41 12.00
N VAL A 77 -2.45 13.20 11.65
CA VAL A 77 -3.17 11.96 11.95
C VAL A 77 -3.17 11.73 13.46
N PRO A 78 -4.34 11.59 14.11
CA PRO A 78 -4.37 11.36 15.55
C PRO A 78 -3.62 10.08 15.94
N PRO A 79 -2.90 10.07 17.08
CA PRO A 79 -2.20 8.90 17.56
C PRO A 79 -3.05 7.64 17.53
N THR A 80 -2.57 6.62 16.81
CA THR A 80 -3.31 5.39 16.55
C THR A 80 -2.44 4.18 16.80
N VAL A 81 -2.96 3.23 17.59
CA VAL A 81 -2.26 2.00 17.93
C VAL A 81 -3.18 0.79 17.76
N LEU A 82 -2.58 -0.38 17.52
CA LEU A 82 -3.31 -1.65 17.51
C LEU A 82 -3.30 -2.24 18.92
N VAL A 83 -4.48 -2.52 19.47
CA VAL A 83 -4.61 -3.03 20.85
C VAL A 83 -5.41 -4.31 20.90
N LYS A 84 -5.11 -5.11 21.91
CA LYS A 84 -6.01 -6.16 22.39
C LYS A 84 -6.81 -5.62 23.56
N ILE A 85 -8.11 -5.45 23.39
CA ILE A 85 -8.99 -4.79 24.37
C ILE A 85 -10.21 -5.66 24.67
N ALA A 86 -10.68 -5.65 25.92
CA ALA A 86 -11.89 -6.36 26.34
C ALA A 86 -12.89 -5.38 26.92
N HIS A 87 -14.10 -5.37 26.38
CA HIS A 87 -15.18 -4.51 26.87
C HIS A 87 -16.54 -5.15 26.60
N PRO A 88 -17.52 -5.08 27.53
CA PRO A 88 -18.86 -5.67 27.34
C PRO A 88 -19.67 -5.08 26.18
N VAL A 89 -19.31 -3.88 25.71
CA VAL A 89 -19.99 -3.17 24.62
C VAL A 89 -19.77 -3.80 23.24
N PHE A 90 -18.70 -4.60 23.09
CA PHE A 90 -18.34 -5.16 21.80
C PHE A 90 -19.36 -6.21 21.34
N ASN A 91 -19.65 -6.20 20.05
CA ASN A 91 -20.64 -7.10 19.47
C ASN A 91 -20.09 -8.51 19.30
N VAL A 92 -20.88 -9.51 19.65
CA VAL A 92 -20.53 -10.92 19.49
C VAL A 92 -21.75 -11.65 19.00
N ASN A 93 -21.72 -12.12 17.75
CA ASN A 93 -22.84 -12.82 17.15
C ASN A 93 -23.02 -14.21 17.81
N GLU A 94 -24.28 -14.62 18.01
CA GLU A 94 -24.65 -15.75 18.90
C GLU A 94 -24.02 -17.10 18.54
N GLY A 95 -23.56 -17.30 17.30
CA GLY A 95 -22.90 -18.53 16.85
C GLY A 95 -21.62 -18.90 17.63
N VAL A 96 -20.96 -17.92 18.27
CA VAL A 96 -19.73 -18.12 19.08
C VAL A 96 -20.02 -18.23 20.58
N ARG A 97 -21.21 -17.86 21.05
CA ARG A 97 -21.60 -17.98 22.48
C ARG A 97 -21.84 -19.43 22.93
N SER A 98 -21.93 -20.37 21.99
CA SER A 98 -22.38 -21.75 22.25
C SER A 98 -21.33 -22.72 22.84
N THR A 99 -20.08 -22.30 23.07
CA THR A 99 -19.03 -23.19 23.64
C THR A 99 -18.62 -22.87 25.06
N LYS A 100 -19.06 -21.75 25.65
CA LYS A 100 -18.84 -21.47 27.07
C LYS A 100 -20.13 -21.71 27.83
N LYS A 101 -20.13 -22.79 28.62
CA LYS A 101 -21.17 -23.10 29.62
C LYS A 101 -21.65 -21.80 30.27
N LYS A 102 -22.96 -21.57 30.27
CA LYS A 102 -23.60 -20.58 31.13
C LYS A 102 -23.16 -20.87 32.56
N VAL A 103 -22.15 -20.15 33.05
CA VAL A 103 -21.89 -20.05 34.47
C VAL A 103 -23.00 -19.17 34.99
N SER A 104 -23.97 -19.82 35.64
CA SER A 104 -25.09 -19.18 36.32
C SER A 104 -24.56 -18.15 37.32
N GLY A 105 -24.77 -16.86 37.04
CA GLY A 105 -24.64 -15.78 38.02
C GLY A 105 -23.47 -14.80 37.86
N GLY A 106 -22.73 -14.79 36.75
CA GLY A 106 -21.64 -13.82 36.51
C GLY A 106 -22.01 -12.70 35.52
N ASP A 107 -21.44 -11.50 35.77
CA ASP A 107 -21.46 -10.33 34.87
C ASP A 107 -21.12 -10.72 33.41
N PRO A 108 -21.67 -10.06 32.36
CA PRO A 108 -21.40 -10.44 30.98
C PRO A 108 -19.90 -10.52 30.72
N GLN A 109 -19.39 -11.72 30.42
CA GLN A 109 -17.96 -11.93 30.21
C GLN A 109 -17.50 -11.07 29.02
N ALA A 110 -16.73 -10.01 29.30
CA ALA A 110 -16.19 -9.12 28.28
C ALA A 110 -15.32 -9.93 27.30
N VAL A 111 -15.63 -9.85 26.01
CA VAL A 111 -14.86 -10.54 24.97
C VAL A 111 -13.68 -9.66 24.58
N SER A 112 -12.51 -10.27 24.50
CA SER A 112 -11.29 -9.60 24.05
C SER A 112 -11.23 -9.61 22.53
N LYS A 113 -10.93 -8.45 21.95
CA LYS A 113 -10.84 -8.21 20.51
C LYS A 113 -9.57 -7.46 20.15
N ILE A 114 -9.11 -7.64 18.92
CA ILE A 114 -8.10 -6.77 18.32
C ILE A 114 -8.82 -5.59 17.68
N ALA A 115 -8.34 -4.37 17.94
CA ALA A 115 -8.96 -3.14 17.47
C ALA A 115 -7.92 -2.07 17.18
N SER A 116 -8.19 -1.20 16.21
CA SER A 116 -7.52 0.10 16.17
C SER A 116 -8.05 0.97 17.31
N PHE A 117 -7.13 1.65 17.98
CA PHE A 117 -7.39 2.55 19.09
C PHE A 117 -6.76 3.90 18.75
N GLN A 118 -7.60 4.81 18.28
CA GLN A 118 -7.21 6.14 17.84
C GLN A 118 -7.60 7.17 18.90
N GLN A 119 -6.70 8.11 19.20
CA GLN A 119 -7.01 9.23 20.07
C GLN A 119 -8.19 10.03 19.49
N PHE A 120 -9.17 10.34 20.34
CA PHE A 120 -10.28 11.20 19.93
C PHE A 120 -9.76 12.61 19.69
N ALA A 121 -9.96 13.12 18.49
CA ALA A 121 -9.65 14.51 18.13
C ALA A 121 -10.87 15.40 18.39
N PRO A 122 -10.81 16.36 19.33
CA PRO A 122 -11.87 17.35 19.50
C PRO A 122 -12.03 18.18 18.22
N HIS A 123 -13.25 18.30 17.74
CA HIS A 123 -13.62 18.99 16.50
C HIS A 123 -15.02 19.57 16.63
N ASP A 124 -15.34 20.52 15.76
CA ASP A 124 -16.66 21.17 15.72
C ASP A 124 -17.54 20.58 14.62
N PHE A 125 -16.95 20.24 13.47
CA PHE A 125 -17.61 19.78 12.26
C PHE A 125 -16.75 18.76 11.52
N ASP A 126 -17.31 18.10 10.51
CA ASP A 126 -16.52 17.52 9.42
C ASP A 126 -16.52 18.45 8.19
N ALA A 127 -15.64 18.20 7.23
CA ALA A 127 -15.47 19.09 6.10
C ALA A 127 -16.68 19.11 5.16
N SER A 128 -17.60 18.13 5.23
CA SER A 128 -18.81 18.10 4.40
C SER A 128 -19.87 19.12 4.87
N ASP A 129 -19.79 19.55 6.13
CA ASP A 129 -20.68 20.58 6.70
C ASP A 129 -20.27 22.01 6.29
N LEU A 130 -19.07 22.21 5.73
CA LEU A 130 -18.48 23.52 5.48
C LEU A 130 -18.11 23.74 4.01
N GLY A 131 -18.05 25.01 3.60
CA GLY A 131 -17.52 25.38 2.30
C GLY A 131 -15.99 25.24 2.25
N THR A 132 -15.48 24.57 1.21
CA THR A 132 -14.07 24.20 1.10
C THR A 132 -13.10 25.40 1.03
N SER A 133 -13.56 26.57 0.59
CA SER A 133 -12.74 27.78 0.45
C SER A 133 -12.11 28.29 1.75
N GLY A 134 -12.63 27.88 2.91
CA GLY A 134 -12.13 28.31 4.23
C GLY A 134 -10.98 27.48 4.79
N PHE A 135 -10.60 26.38 4.13
CA PHE A 135 -9.56 25.49 4.64
C PHE A 135 -8.14 25.99 4.33
N PRO A 136 -7.18 25.86 5.27
CA PRO A 136 -5.81 26.29 5.03
C PRO A 136 -5.16 25.43 3.94
N VAL A 137 -4.44 26.09 3.03
CA VAL A 137 -3.73 25.43 1.93
C VAL A 137 -2.78 24.36 2.45
N SER A 138 -1.98 24.71 3.46
CA SER A 138 -1.00 23.80 4.04
C SER A 138 -1.65 22.55 4.63
N SER A 139 -2.78 22.67 5.31
CA SER A 139 -3.50 21.51 5.85
C SER A 139 -3.97 20.56 4.74
N VAL A 140 -4.53 21.10 3.66
CA VAL A 140 -4.95 20.30 2.49
C VAL A 140 -3.75 19.62 1.83
N HIS A 141 -2.63 20.34 1.68
CA HIS A 141 -1.39 19.78 1.12
C HIS A 141 -0.83 18.66 1.97
N ARG A 142 -0.70 18.86 3.28
CA ARG A 142 -0.16 17.84 4.20
C ARG A 142 -0.98 16.55 4.20
N ILE A 143 -2.30 16.69 4.21
CA ILE A 143 -3.24 15.56 4.09
C ILE A 143 -3.09 14.87 2.75
N GLY A 144 -3.08 15.63 1.64
CA GLY A 144 -2.96 15.08 0.30
C GLY A 144 -1.62 14.36 0.06
N ILE A 145 -0.53 14.88 0.62
CA ILE A 145 0.80 14.24 0.61
C ILE A 145 0.73 12.86 1.25
N LEU A 146 0.12 12.75 2.44
CA LEU A 146 -0.05 11.46 3.10
C LEU A 146 -0.96 10.55 2.29
N ASP A 147 -2.13 11.03 1.87
CA ASP A 147 -3.13 10.26 1.13
C ASP A 147 -2.58 9.70 -0.19
N ILE A 148 -1.74 10.45 -0.90
CA ILE A 148 -1.03 9.97 -2.09
C ILE A 148 -0.10 8.82 -1.72
N ARG A 149 0.76 9.00 -0.70
CA ARG A 149 1.74 7.98 -0.28
C ARG A 149 1.06 6.67 0.11
N ILE A 150 0.00 6.76 0.92
CA ILE A 150 -0.73 5.58 1.39
C ILE A 150 -1.76 5.09 0.36
N PHE A 151 -1.88 5.75 -0.79
CA PHE A 151 -2.86 5.44 -1.82
C PHE A 151 -4.28 5.28 -1.23
N ASN A 152 -4.77 6.35 -0.60
CA ASN A 152 -6.05 6.33 0.09
C ASN A 152 -7.21 6.18 -0.92
N THR A 153 -8.07 5.18 -0.71
CA THR A 153 -9.17 4.86 -1.64
C THR A 153 -10.53 5.39 -1.19
N ASP A 154 -10.54 6.15 -0.09
CA ASP A 154 -11.76 6.65 0.55
C ASP A 154 -11.56 8.00 1.26
N ARG A 155 -10.74 8.91 0.72
CA ARG A 155 -10.63 10.27 1.28
C ARG A 155 -11.80 11.14 0.78
N HIS A 156 -12.87 11.17 1.55
CA HIS A 156 -13.97 12.12 1.41
C HIS A 156 -13.99 13.16 2.54
N ALA A 157 -14.81 14.21 2.41
CA ALA A 157 -14.90 15.35 3.31
C ALA A 157 -15.38 14.95 4.71
N GLY A 158 -16.26 13.95 4.80
CA GLY A 158 -16.65 13.34 6.07
C GLY A 158 -15.51 12.67 6.85
N ASN A 159 -14.37 12.38 6.20
CA ASN A 159 -13.17 11.82 6.84
C ASN A 159 -12.16 12.91 7.24
N LEU A 160 -12.53 14.18 7.13
CA LEU A 160 -11.70 15.33 7.49
C LEU A 160 -12.43 16.14 8.55
N LEU A 161 -11.95 16.06 9.79
CA LEU A 161 -12.53 16.82 10.89
C LEU A 161 -12.03 18.26 10.84
N VAL A 162 -12.90 19.19 11.22
CA VAL A 162 -12.60 20.63 11.26
C VAL A 162 -12.70 21.13 12.69
N ARG A 163 -11.61 21.73 13.17
CA ARG A 163 -11.55 22.42 14.47
C ARG A 163 -11.35 23.92 14.25
N ASN A 164 -12.23 24.74 14.82
CA ASN A 164 -12.05 26.18 14.84
C ASN A 164 -11.14 26.58 16.01
N LEU A 165 -9.98 27.16 15.70
CA LEU A 165 -9.01 27.61 16.72
C LEU A 165 -9.35 29.00 17.27
N THR A 166 -10.22 29.75 16.59
CA THR A 166 -10.71 31.05 17.04
C THR A 166 -12.20 30.99 17.38
N GLY A 167 -12.57 31.43 18.58
CA GLY A 167 -13.97 31.57 18.98
C GLY A 167 -14.77 32.46 18.02
N ALA A 168 -16.07 32.18 17.89
CA ALA A 168 -16.97 32.84 16.96
C ALA A 168 -16.84 34.38 16.99
N GLY A 169 -16.56 34.99 15.83
CA GLY A 169 -16.64 36.45 15.64
C GLY A 169 -15.32 37.23 15.50
N LYS A 170 -14.15 36.56 15.38
CA LYS A 170 -12.90 37.23 14.98
C LYS A 170 -12.63 37.03 13.49
N PHE A 171 -12.33 38.12 12.77
CA PHE A 171 -11.94 38.07 11.36
C PHE A 171 -10.65 37.25 11.20
N GLY A 172 -10.68 36.25 10.32
CA GLY A 172 -9.60 35.29 10.11
C GLY A 172 -9.78 34.03 10.95
N ASN A 173 -10.84 33.25 10.67
CA ASN A 173 -11.07 31.95 11.30
C ASN A 173 -9.88 31.03 11.00
N GLN A 174 -9.01 30.81 11.98
CA GLN A 174 -7.99 29.78 11.88
C GLN A 174 -8.69 28.44 12.08
N THR A 175 -8.80 27.67 11.00
CA THR A 175 -9.34 26.32 10.99
C THR A 175 -8.20 25.33 10.92
N GLU A 176 -8.37 24.18 11.55
CA GLU A 176 -7.45 23.06 11.48
C GLU A 176 -8.19 21.85 10.91
N LEU A 177 -7.52 21.14 10.00
CA LEU A 177 -8.02 19.89 9.46
C LEU A 177 -7.31 18.72 10.14
N ILE A 178 -8.07 17.68 10.47
CA ILE A 178 -7.56 16.47 11.11
C ILE A 178 -8.06 15.28 10.29
N PRO A 179 -7.18 14.58 9.55
CA PRO A 179 -7.58 13.41 8.79
C PRO A 179 -7.83 12.23 9.73
N ILE A 180 -8.97 11.56 9.53
CA ILE A 180 -9.33 10.33 10.21
C ILE A 180 -9.70 9.24 9.19
N ASP A 181 -9.98 8.04 9.68
CA ASP A 181 -10.52 6.92 8.91
C ASP A 181 -9.66 6.50 7.70
N HIS A 182 -8.47 6.00 7.99
CA HIS A 182 -7.53 5.49 6.98
C HIS A 182 -7.68 3.98 6.76
N GLY A 183 -8.82 3.39 7.15
CA GLY A 183 -9.05 1.95 7.07
C GLY A 183 -8.95 1.36 5.66
N LEU A 184 -9.13 2.18 4.62
CA LEU A 184 -9.12 1.79 3.20
C LEU A 184 -7.90 2.33 2.44
N CYS A 185 -6.75 2.50 3.11
CA CYS A 185 -5.47 2.81 2.48
C CYS A 185 -4.61 1.56 2.22
N LEU A 186 -3.50 1.72 1.49
CA LEU A 186 -2.46 0.73 1.19
C LEU A 186 -2.99 -0.53 0.47
N PRO A 187 -3.76 -0.41 -0.61
CA PRO A 187 -4.37 -1.55 -1.29
C PRO A 187 -3.34 -2.56 -1.82
N GLU A 188 -3.77 -3.80 -2.04
CA GLU A 188 -2.94 -4.85 -2.66
C GLU A 188 -2.55 -4.60 -4.12
N CYS A 189 -3.33 -3.79 -4.81
CA CYS A 189 -3.24 -3.58 -6.25
C CYS A 189 -3.56 -2.11 -6.51
N LEU A 190 -3.09 -1.58 -7.64
CA LEU A 190 -3.55 -0.26 -8.09
C LEU A 190 -5.03 -0.39 -8.44
N GLU A 191 -5.86 0.31 -7.66
CA GLU A 191 -7.27 0.56 -7.94
C GLU A 191 -7.49 2.06 -8.07
N ASP A 192 -8.73 2.50 -8.27
CA ASP A 192 -9.01 3.92 -8.32
C ASP A 192 -8.99 4.55 -6.90
N PRO A 193 -8.03 5.44 -6.60
CA PRO A 193 -8.04 6.17 -5.34
C PRO A 193 -9.16 7.20 -5.34
N TYR A 194 -9.65 7.54 -4.15
CA TYR A 194 -10.68 8.57 -4.00
C TYR A 194 -10.14 9.72 -3.18
N PHE A 195 -9.93 10.86 -3.83
CA PHE A 195 -9.35 12.07 -3.25
C PHE A 195 -10.28 13.25 -3.47
N GLU A 196 -11.14 13.56 -2.50
CA GLU A 196 -12.08 14.68 -2.64
C GLU A 196 -11.36 16.04 -2.72
N TRP A 197 -10.18 16.15 -2.09
CA TRP A 197 -9.38 17.38 -2.10
C TRP A 197 -8.86 17.77 -3.49
N ILE A 198 -8.87 16.88 -4.49
CA ILE A 198 -8.50 17.24 -5.88
C ILE A 198 -9.37 18.39 -6.39
N HIS A 199 -10.64 18.41 -5.98
CA HIS A 199 -11.62 19.41 -6.43
C HIS A 199 -11.57 20.69 -5.60
N TRP A 200 -10.68 20.79 -4.62
CA TRP A 200 -10.57 21.95 -3.74
C TRP A 200 -9.57 22.94 -4.34
N PRO A 201 -9.88 24.26 -4.36
CA PRO A 201 -8.99 25.27 -4.93
C PRO A 201 -7.56 25.24 -4.36
N GLN A 202 -7.43 24.85 -3.09
CA GLN A 202 -6.17 24.72 -2.37
C GLN A 202 -5.23 23.74 -3.07
N ALA A 203 -5.72 22.60 -3.56
CA ALA A 203 -4.87 21.58 -4.21
C ALA A 203 -4.25 22.07 -5.52
N SER A 204 -4.81 23.13 -6.14
CA SER A 204 -4.25 23.76 -7.34
C SER A 204 -3.15 24.77 -7.04
N ILE A 205 -2.86 25.06 -5.78
CA ILE A 205 -1.80 25.98 -5.36
C ILE A 205 -0.46 25.23 -5.33
N PRO A 206 0.67 25.86 -5.74
CA PRO A 206 1.98 25.24 -5.62
C PRO A 206 2.32 24.87 -4.16
N PHE A 207 3.06 23.77 -3.99
CA PHE A 207 3.61 23.41 -2.68
C PHE A 207 4.53 24.51 -2.14
N SER A 208 4.54 24.66 -0.82
CA SER A 208 5.50 25.50 -0.11
C SER A 208 6.86 24.81 -0.01
N GLU A 209 7.91 25.58 0.28
CA GLU A 209 9.27 25.05 0.47
C GLU A 209 9.35 24.01 1.59
N ASP A 210 8.60 24.20 2.68
CA ASP A 210 8.54 23.26 3.79
C ASP A 210 7.91 21.93 3.37
N GLU A 211 6.88 21.97 2.53
CA GLU A 211 6.22 20.78 1.96
C GLU A 211 7.12 20.07 0.96
N LEU A 212 7.80 20.80 0.08
CA LEU A 212 8.76 20.23 -0.87
C LEU A 212 9.93 19.56 -0.16
N LYS A 213 10.45 20.20 0.91
CA LYS A 213 11.49 19.62 1.75
C LYS A 213 11.02 18.34 2.42
N TYR A 214 9.84 18.35 3.03
CA TYR A 214 9.26 17.16 3.65
C TYR A 214 9.17 16.00 2.64
N ILE A 215 8.64 16.26 1.43
CA ILE A 215 8.51 15.26 0.37
C ILE A 215 9.88 14.74 -0.08
N ALA A 216 10.87 15.62 -0.25
CA ALA A 216 12.22 15.25 -0.66
C ALA A 216 12.90 14.31 0.35
N ASP A 217 12.63 14.48 1.64
CA ASP A 217 13.22 13.70 2.73
C ASP A 217 12.58 12.30 2.93
N LEU A 218 11.42 12.02 2.31
CA LEU A 218 10.74 10.73 2.41
C LEU A 218 11.57 9.58 1.81
N ASP A 219 11.65 8.44 2.51
CA ASP A 219 12.35 7.25 2.01
C ASP A 219 11.39 6.05 1.91
N PRO A 220 10.94 5.69 0.68
CA PRO A 220 9.98 4.61 0.48
C PRO A 220 10.49 3.24 0.95
N VAL A 221 11.81 3.01 0.90
CA VAL A 221 12.40 1.72 1.30
C VAL A 221 12.40 1.60 2.82
N LYS A 222 12.84 2.67 3.49
CA LYS A 222 12.84 2.76 4.96
C LYS A 222 11.42 2.67 5.51
N ASP A 223 10.46 3.33 4.87
CA ASP A 223 9.04 3.27 5.24
C ASP A 223 8.50 1.85 5.13
N ALA A 224 8.81 1.15 4.03
CA ALA A 224 8.41 -0.23 3.84
C ALA A 224 9.03 -1.17 4.89
N ASP A 225 10.32 -1.01 5.19
CA ASP A 225 11.01 -1.81 6.22
C ASP A 225 10.46 -1.56 7.62
N MET A 226 10.14 -0.30 7.96
CA MET A 226 9.48 0.03 9.21
C MET A 226 8.13 -0.67 9.32
N LEU A 227 7.30 -0.64 8.27
CA LEU A 227 6.01 -1.34 8.29
C LEU A 227 6.15 -2.86 8.32
N ARG A 228 7.17 -3.45 7.67
CA ARG A 228 7.46 -4.90 7.81
C ARG A 228 7.75 -5.28 9.26
N MET A 229 8.45 -4.42 9.98
CA MET A 229 8.84 -4.65 11.37
C MET A 229 7.67 -4.43 12.34
N GLU A 230 6.98 -3.30 12.23
CA GLU A 230 5.92 -2.89 13.17
C GLU A 230 4.58 -3.60 12.90
N LEU A 231 4.29 -3.88 11.63
CA LEU A 231 3.03 -4.47 11.18
C LEU A 231 3.27 -5.70 10.28
N PRO A 232 3.83 -6.80 10.80
CA PRO A 232 4.22 -7.97 9.98
C PRO A 232 3.06 -8.70 9.29
N MET A 233 1.80 -8.34 9.60
CA MET A 233 0.62 -8.79 8.86
C MET A 233 0.39 -8.05 7.54
N ILE A 234 1.06 -6.91 7.33
CA ILE A 234 0.99 -6.17 6.07
C ILE A 234 1.65 -6.97 4.96
N ARG A 235 1.01 -7.00 3.80
CA ARG A 235 1.43 -7.84 2.70
C ARG A 235 2.34 -7.05 1.79
N GLU A 236 3.34 -7.73 1.23
CA GLU A 236 4.37 -7.10 0.38
C GLU A 236 3.78 -6.28 -0.78
N ALA A 237 2.64 -6.73 -1.32
CA ALA A 237 1.90 -6.00 -2.34
C ALA A 237 1.51 -4.58 -1.90
N CYS A 238 1.06 -4.41 -0.67
CA CYS A 238 0.70 -3.11 -0.10
C CYS A 238 1.94 -2.20 0.06
N LEU A 239 3.07 -2.79 0.44
CA LEU A 239 4.34 -2.07 0.58
C LEU A 239 4.88 -1.61 -0.78
N ARG A 240 4.71 -2.43 -1.83
CA ARG A 240 5.04 -2.04 -3.21
C ARG A 240 4.19 -0.86 -3.69
N VAL A 241 2.90 -0.81 -3.33
CA VAL A 241 2.05 0.37 -3.60
C VAL A 241 2.57 1.61 -2.86
N LEU A 242 2.88 1.51 -1.57
CA LEU A 242 3.48 2.61 -0.80
C LEU A 242 4.76 3.15 -1.45
N MET A 243 5.67 2.24 -1.83
CA MET A 243 6.93 2.60 -2.47
C MET A 243 6.69 3.32 -3.80
N LEU A 244 5.85 2.73 -4.67
CA LEU A 244 5.49 3.29 -5.97
C LEU A 244 4.88 4.68 -5.85
N SER A 245 3.89 4.85 -4.96
CA SER A 245 3.18 6.12 -4.79
C SER A 245 4.06 7.20 -4.18
N THR A 246 4.96 6.83 -3.27
CA THR A 246 5.96 7.76 -2.71
C THR A 246 6.97 8.18 -3.78
N ILE A 247 7.47 7.27 -4.61
CA ILE A 247 8.35 7.62 -5.74
C ILE A 247 7.62 8.57 -6.70
N PHE A 248 6.39 8.23 -7.09
CA PHE A 248 5.57 9.07 -7.97
C PHE A 248 5.41 10.49 -7.42
N LEU A 249 5.07 10.63 -6.14
CA LEU A 249 4.94 11.93 -5.46
C LEU A 249 6.25 12.73 -5.52
N LYS A 250 7.39 12.11 -5.20
CA LYS A 250 8.69 12.78 -5.18
C LYS A 250 9.10 13.29 -6.55
N GLU A 251 8.94 12.46 -7.57
CA GLU A 251 9.29 12.82 -8.95
C GLU A 251 8.34 13.87 -9.53
N ALA A 252 7.03 13.74 -9.27
CA ALA A 252 6.03 14.70 -9.73
C ALA A 252 6.20 16.09 -9.10
N THR A 253 6.49 16.15 -7.79
CA THR A 253 6.78 17.42 -7.11
C THR A 253 8.09 18.04 -7.55
N SER A 254 9.14 17.23 -7.76
CA SER A 254 10.41 17.70 -8.33
C SER A 254 10.25 18.25 -9.75
N PHE A 255 9.31 17.70 -10.52
CA PHE A 255 8.93 18.21 -11.84
C PHE A 255 8.08 19.51 -11.79
N GLY A 256 7.54 19.87 -10.61
CA GLY A 256 6.73 21.07 -10.41
C GLY A 256 5.23 20.86 -10.68
N LEU A 257 4.72 19.65 -10.45
CA LEU A 257 3.27 19.41 -10.40
C LEU A 257 2.70 19.85 -9.04
N CYS A 258 1.51 20.45 -9.04
CA CYS A 258 0.76 20.72 -7.81
C CYS A 258 -0.03 19.50 -7.34
N LEU A 259 -0.56 19.55 -6.12
CA LEU A 259 -1.28 18.43 -5.51
C LEU A 259 -2.44 17.92 -6.38
N ALA A 260 -3.25 18.82 -6.94
CA ALA A 260 -4.36 18.48 -7.82
C ALA A 260 -3.88 17.75 -9.09
N GLU A 261 -2.82 18.24 -9.75
CA GLU A 261 -2.26 17.60 -10.94
C GLU A 261 -1.79 16.16 -10.63
N ILE A 262 -1.18 15.95 -9.46
CA ILE A 262 -0.72 14.62 -9.01
C ILE A 262 -1.91 13.69 -8.73
N GLY A 263 -2.90 14.17 -7.97
CA GLY A 263 -4.10 13.40 -7.66
C GLY A 263 -4.88 13.00 -8.92
N GLU A 264 -5.04 13.93 -9.86
CA GLU A 264 -5.71 13.67 -11.15
C GLU A 264 -4.98 12.62 -12.00
N MET A 265 -3.65 12.58 -11.97
CA MET A 265 -2.89 11.53 -12.67
C MET A 265 -3.05 10.15 -12.02
N MET A 266 -3.38 10.10 -10.72
CA MET A 266 -3.58 8.85 -9.98
C MET A 266 -5.01 8.33 -10.08
N SER A 267 -6.00 9.23 -10.18
CA SER A 267 -7.43 8.89 -10.28
C SER A 267 -7.87 8.62 -11.73
N ARG A 268 -8.85 7.75 -11.91
CA ARG A 268 -9.44 7.45 -13.22
C ARG A 268 -10.41 8.56 -13.63
N GLU A 269 -10.41 8.93 -14.91
CA GLU A 269 -11.38 9.87 -15.44
C GLU A 269 -12.74 9.18 -15.65
N PHE A 270 -13.80 9.69 -15.02
CA PHE A 270 -15.16 9.19 -15.24
C PHE A 270 -15.74 9.75 -16.54
N THR A 271 -15.29 9.24 -17.68
CA THR A 271 -16.00 9.41 -18.95
C THR A 271 -17.04 8.31 -19.02
N GLY A 272 -18.34 8.63 -19.06
CA GLY A 272 -19.48 7.70 -18.90
C GLY A 272 -19.59 6.48 -19.85
N ALA A 273 -18.52 6.07 -20.52
CA ALA A 273 -18.34 4.80 -21.19
C ALA A 273 -16.96 4.22 -20.78
N GLU A 274 -16.99 3.21 -19.90
CA GLU A 274 -15.85 2.39 -19.42
C GLU A 274 -14.78 3.10 -18.57
N ASP A 275 -14.42 2.49 -17.43
CA ASP A 275 -13.34 2.94 -16.56
C ASP A 275 -11.99 2.83 -17.29
N GLN A 276 -11.50 3.96 -17.81
CA GLN A 276 -10.15 4.03 -18.36
C GLN A 276 -9.11 3.98 -17.23
N PRO A 277 -7.95 3.34 -17.45
CA PRO A 277 -6.86 3.36 -16.49
C PRO A 277 -6.39 4.80 -16.25
N SER A 278 -5.97 5.12 -15.03
CA SER A 278 -5.35 6.40 -14.73
C SER A 278 -3.98 6.53 -15.41
N GLU A 279 -3.45 7.75 -15.50
CA GLU A 279 -2.12 7.99 -16.08
C GLU A 279 -1.04 7.20 -15.32
N LEU A 280 -1.15 7.12 -13.98
CA LEU A 280 -0.28 6.28 -13.16
C LEU A 280 -0.40 4.80 -13.54
N GLU A 281 -1.61 4.27 -13.69
CA GLU A 281 -1.83 2.88 -14.08
C GLU A 281 -1.24 2.58 -15.47
N VAL A 282 -1.38 3.51 -16.43
CA VAL A 282 -0.78 3.39 -17.76
C VAL A 282 0.75 3.29 -17.69
N VAL A 283 1.38 4.18 -16.93
CA VAL A 283 2.85 4.14 -16.73
C VAL A 283 3.27 2.81 -16.08
N CYS A 284 2.52 2.31 -15.10
CA CYS A 284 2.82 1.04 -14.45
C CYS A 284 2.65 -0.16 -15.39
N MET A 285 1.61 -0.17 -16.22
CA MET A 285 1.42 -1.25 -17.21
C MET A 285 2.58 -1.30 -18.20
N GLU A 286 3.05 -0.15 -18.67
CA GLU A 286 4.16 -0.06 -19.61
C GLU A 286 5.50 -0.41 -18.96
N ALA A 287 5.77 0.10 -17.75
CA ALA A 287 6.96 -0.26 -16.98
C ALA A 287 7.03 -1.77 -16.74
N ARG A 288 5.90 -2.41 -16.44
CA ARG A 288 5.81 -3.87 -16.27
C ARG A 288 6.13 -4.60 -17.58
N ARG A 289 5.56 -4.15 -18.70
CA ARG A 289 5.82 -4.75 -20.02
C ARG A 289 7.31 -4.73 -20.35
N LEU A 290 7.96 -3.58 -20.16
CA LEU A 290 9.39 -3.40 -20.42
C LEU A 290 10.28 -4.22 -19.47
N ALA A 291 9.88 -4.36 -18.20
CA ALA A 291 10.62 -5.17 -17.23
C ALA A 291 10.60 -6.66 -17.60
N THR A 292 9.45 -7.20 -18.00
CA THR A 292 9.31 -8.61 -18.41
C THR A 292 10.09 -8.90 -19.70
N GLU A 293 10.02 -8.01 -20.70
CA GLU A 293 10.77 -8.19 -21.96
C GLU A 293 12.30 -8.21 -21.75
N ARG A 294 12.80 -7.40 -20.80
CA ARG A 294 14.23 -7.37 -20.48
C ARG A 294 14.69 -8.62 -19.72
N GLU A 295 13.84 -9.17 -18.86
CA GLU A 295 14.09 -10.41 -18.13
C GLU A 295 14.21 -11.60 -19.11
N GLU A 296 13.27 -11.71 -20.06
CA GLU A 296 13.27 -12.77 -21.09
C GLU A 296 14.52 -12.70 -21.99
N CYS A 297 14.90 -11.49 -22.45
CA CYS A 297 16.09 -11.30 -23.29
C CYS A 297 17.41 -11.64 -22.55
N SER A 298 17.44 -11.52 -21.23
CA SER A 298 18.63 -11.85 -20.43
C SER A 298 18.79 -13.38 -20.27
N THR A 299 17.68 -14.13 -20.22
CA THR A 299 17.71 -15.60 -20.08
C THR A 299 18.09 -16.34 -21.38
N GLU A 300 17.83 -15.76 -22.55
CA GLU A 300 18.20 -16.39 -23.83
C GLU A 300 19.73 -16.38 -24.08
N ASN A 301 20.42 -15.35 -23.59
CA ASN A 301 21.88 -15.20 -23.76
C ASN A 301 22.73 -16.11 -22.86
N GLU A 302 22.15 -16.78 -21.86
CA GLU A 302 22.87 -17.79 -21.04
C GLU A 302 22.74 -19.22 -21.59
N SER A 303 21.94 -19.44 -22.63
CA SER A 303 21.68 -20.79 -23.18
C SER A 303 22.48 -21.13 -24.45
N GLY A 304 23.41 -20.27 -24.86
CA GLY A 304 24.05 -20.32 -26.18
C GLY A 304 25.56 -20.32 -26.18
N ASP A 305 26.23 -21.27 -25.51
CA ASP A 305 27.54 -21.78 -25.99
C ASP A 305 27.94 -23.07 -25.25
N GLU A 306 27.61 -24.23 -25.82
CA GLU A 306 28.38 -25.48 -25.68
C GLU A 306 27.80 -26.53 -26.65
N ASP A 307 27.87 -26.26 -27.96
CA ASP A 307 27.86 -27.35 -28.95
C ASP A 307 28.64 -26.97 -30.21
N VAL A 308 29.95 -26.71 -30.01
CA VAL A 308 30.92 -26.75 -31.11
C VAL A 308 31.40 -28.19 -31.23
N THR A 309 30.59 -29.09 -31.80
CA THR A 309 31.11 -30.37 -32.31
C THR A 309 31.87 -30.12 -33.60
N GLN A 310 33.17 -30.00 -33.42
CA GLN A 310 34.26 -30.01 -34.39
C GLN A 310 34.07 -31.10 -35.46
N PHE A 311 34.06 -30.68 -36.74
CA PHE A 311 34.19 -31.59 -37.89
C PHE A 311 35.52 -32.34 -37.81
N GLN A 312 35.46 -33.67 -37.76
CA GLN A 312 36.65 -34.53 -37.77
C GLN A 312 36.81 -35.18 -39.14
N LEU A 313 37.88 -34.78 -39.84
CA LEU A 313 38.35 -35.30 -41.12
C LEU A 313 38.90 -36.73 -40.98
N ASP A 314 38.58 -37.56 -41.96
CA ASP A 314 38.98 -38.96 -42.08
C ASP A 314 40.50 -39.15 -42.21
N TYR A 315 41.07 -40.13 -41.50
CA TYR A 315 42.33 -40.78 -41.86
C TYR A 315 42.32 -42.25 -41.38
N GLU A 316 42.41 -43.19 -42.33
CA GLU A 316 42.60 -44.62 -42.09
C GLU A 316 44.05 -44.89 -41.62
N ASP A 317 44.28 -45.81 -40.68
CA ASP A 317 44.61 -47.21 -40.99
C ASP A 317 45.10 -48.04 -39.77
N HIS A 318 44.78 -49.34 -39.81
CA HIS A 318 45.54 -50.50 -39.28
C HIS A 318 45.59 -50.84 -37.75
N HIS A 319 44.77 -51.83 -37.34
CA HIS A 319 45.17 -53.22 -36.95
C HIS A 319 44.37 -53.86 -35.79
N GLU A 320 43.80 -55.03 -36.12
CA GLU A 320 43.65 -56.28 -35.35
C GLU A 320 42.68 -56.42 -34.13
N MET A 321 41.71 -57.32 -34.37
CA MET A 321 40.81 -58.04 -33.44
C MET A 321 41.57 -59.13 -32.65
N PRO A 322 41.10 -59.60 -31.45
CA PRO A 322 40.03 -60.62 -31.46
C PRO A 322 39.07 -60.72 -30.23
N LYS A 323 37.81 -61.09 -30.57
CA LYS A 323 36.90 -62.10 -29.96
C LYS A 323 36.33 -61.88 -28.52
N GLY A 324 34.98 -61.92 -28.45
CA GLY A 324 34.12 -61.87 -27.25
C GLY A 324 34.11 -63.15 -26.37
N PRO A 325 33.04 -63.51 -25.61
CA PRO A 325 31.62 -63.14 -25.79
C PRO A 325 30.80 -62.76 -24.52
N SER A 326 29.66 -62.11 -24.79
CA SER A 326 28.30 -62.28 -24.22
C SER A 326 28.09 -63.09 -22.91
N ALA A 327 27.35 -62.52 -21.94
CA ALA A 327 25.91 -62.78 -21.74
C ALA A 327 25.40 -62.74 -20.27
N TYR A 328 24.10 -62.40 -20.15
CA TYR A 328 23.10 -62.74 -19.11
C TYR A 328 23.01 -61.96 -17.78
N HIS A 329 22.00 -61.06 -17.72
CA HIS A 329 20.71 -61.16 -17.01
C HIS A 329 20.57 -61.72 -15.56
N PHE A 330 19.59 -61.12 -14.84
CA PHE A 330 18.96 -61.45 -13.54
C PHE A 330 19.76 -61.07 -12.28
N GLY A 331 19.20 -60.49 -11.21
CA GLY A 331 17.82 -60.23 -10.83
C GLY A 331 17.66 -60.45 -9.31
N PHE A 332 17.00 -59.49 -8.64
CA PHE A 332 16.26 -59.59 -7.36
C PHE A 332 16.94 -59.46 -5.98
N LYS A 333 16.43 -58.43 -5.27
CA LYS A 333 15.96 -58.33 -3.86
C LYS A 333 16.93 -58.53 -2.68
N GLY A 334 16.96 -57.47 -1.86
CA GLY A 334 16.50 -57.55 -0.48
C GLY A 334 17.48 -57.07 0.57
N GLY A 335 17.07 -56.13 1.44
CA GLY A 335 17.77 -55.88 2.70
C GLY A 335 17.70 -54.44 3.21
N SER A 336 16.66 -54.14 3.98
CA SER A 336 16.58 -53.02 4.91
C SER A 336 17.75 -53.02 5.91
N CYS A 337 18.28 -51.85 6.30
CA CYS A 337 18.33 -51.37 7.69
C CYS A 337 19.18 -50.10 7.90
N ARG A 338 18.52 -49.04 8.40
CA ARG A 338 18.86 -48.16 9.55
C ARG A 338 20.26 -47.53 9.70
N ASN A 339 20.23 -46.19 9.82
CA ASN A 339 21.23 -45.33 10.50
C ASN A 339 21.53 -45.81 11.94
N PRO A 340 22.66 -45.38 12.55
CA PRO A 340 22.56 -44.22 13.47
C PRO A 340 23.79 -43.29 13.56
N LEU A 341 23.50 -42.09 14.05
CA LEU A 341 24.39 -41.02 14.51
C LEU A 341 25.26 -41.44 15.71
N SER A 342 26.40 -40.76 15.90
CA SER A 342 27.07 -40.66 17.22
C SER A 342 27.49 -39.21 17.52
N LYS A 343 27.10 -38.77 18.72
CA LYS A 343 27.55 -37.59 19.47
C LYS A 343 28.81 -37.93 20.28
N LEU A 344 29.60 -36.93 20.67
CA LEU A 344 30.45 -37.00 21.85
C LEU A 344 30.55 -35.61 22.53
N ASP A 345 30.39 -35.63 23.85
CA ASP A 345 30.38 -34.52 24.82
C ASP A 345 31.64 -34.54 25.72
N GLU A 346 31.76 -33.47 26.53
CA GLU A 346 32.46 -33.28 27.83
C GLU A 346 33.89 -32.68 27.80
N ALA A 347 34.07 -31.41 28.25
CA ALA A 347 34.33 -30.90 29.63
C ALA A 347 35.85 -30.98 29.99
N ILE A 348 36.55 -30.12 30.75
CA ILE A 348 36.41 -29.42 32.05
C ILE A 348 37.52 -28.30 32.04
N GLU A 349 37.43 -27.12 32.66
CA GLU A 349 37.95 -26.77 34.01
C GLU A 349 37.72 -25.28 34.31
N GLU A 350 37.39 -25.00 35.59
CA GLU A 350 37.17 -23.71 36.24
C GLU A 350 38.46 -23.24 36.95
N GLU A 351 38.69 -21.93 37.04
CA GLU A 351 39.42 -21.32 38.16
C GLU A 351 38.78 -19.98 38.56
N GLU A 352 38.53 -19.82 39.86
CA GLU A 352 38.19 -18.60 40.59
C GLU A 352 39.47 -18.02 41.21
N ASP A 353 39.67 -16.69 41.22
CA ASP A 353 40.09 -15.99 42.45
C ASP A 353 39.90 -14.47 42.38
N ASP A 354 39.69 -13.89 43.57
CA ASP A 354 39.18 -12.56 43.94
C ASP A 354 40.07 -11.34 43.63
N THR A 355 39.45 -10.14 43.49
CA THR A 355 39.84 -8.91 44.23
C THR A 355 38.85 -7.75 44.04
N GLU A 356 38.52 -7.07 45.14
CA GLU A 356 37.64 -5.90 45.26
C GLU A 356 38.26 -4.58 44.75
N ALA A 357 37.43 -3.64 44.26
CA ALA A 357 37.27 -2.27 44.78
C ALA A 357 36.72 -1.27 43.73
N GLU A 358 35.57 -0.69 44.09
CA GLU A 358 34.95 0.62 43.85
C GLU A 358 35.34 1.56 42.66
N GLU A 359 34.26 1.94 41.95
CA GLU A 359 33.85 3.30 41.53
C GLU A 359 34.64 4.12 40.48
N GLU A 360 33.98 4.24 39.31
CA GLU A 360 33.62 5.44 38.54
C GLU A 360 33.98 5.47 37.04
N GLU A 361 32.93 5.78 36.27
CA GLU A 361 32.83 6.27 34.88
C GLU A 361 33.56 5.57 33.72
N SER A 362 32.78 5.00 32.79
CA SER A 362 33.23 4.88 31.40
C SER A 362 32.09 4.78 30.36
N ASN A 363 32.24 5.60 29.31
CA ASN A 363 31.79 5.33 27.94
C ASN A 363 32.24 3.94 27.43
N ALA A 364 31.35 3.20 26.75
CA ALA A 364 31.60 2.35 25.55
C ALA A 364 30.31 1.56 25.23
N GLU A 365 29.70 1.74 24.06
CA GLU A 365 29.82 0.87 22.87
C GLU A 365 29.54 -0.65 23.05
N LYS A 366 28.62 -1.10 22.18
CA LYS A 366 28.54 -2.42 21.50
C LYS A 366 28.23 -3.68 22.31
N LEU A 367 26.94 -4.04 22.31
CA LEU A 367 26.51 -5.44 22.16
C LEU A 367 25.94 -5.63 20.75
N ALA A 368 26.63 -6.48 19.99
CA ALA A 368 26.29 -6.82 18.61
C ALA A 368 25.10 -7.79 18.57
N CYS A 369 24.04 -7.38 17.87
CA CYS A 369 22.99 -8.28 17.36
C CYS A 369 23.30 -8.62 15.88
N PRO A 370 22.92 -9.81 15.38
CA PRO A 370 23.37 -10.31 14.08
C PRO A 370 22.80 -9.48 12.93
N LYS A 371 23.66 -9.18 11.94
CA LYS A 371 23.33 -8.44 10.73
C LYS A 371 22.42 -9.27 9.81
N PRO A 372 21.28 -8.76 9.35
CA PRO A 372 20.68 -9.25 8.12
C PRO A 372 21.43 -8.60 6.94
N VAL A 373 22.03 -9.46 6.11
CA VAL A 373 22.57 -9.07 4.81
C VAL A 373 21.40 -8.89 3.87
N ASN A 374 21.13 -7.66 3.46
CA ASN A 374 20.57 -7.27 2.17
C ASN A 374 20.84 -5.78 1.98
N LYS A 375 22.07 -5.47 1.52
CA LYS A 375 22.42 -4.10 1.11
C LYS A 375 21.90 -3.88 -0.31
N TRP A 376 20.70 -3.32 -0.44
CA TRP A 376 20.38 -2.60 -1.67
C TRP A 376 21.22 -1.31 -1.69
N GLN A 377 22.12 -1.19 -2.66
CA GLN A 377 23.00 -0.02 -2.77
C GLN A 377 22.29 1.13 -3.50
N PRO A 378 22.42 2.38 -3.04
CA PRO A 378 21.80 3.57 -3.62
C PRO A 378 22.61 4.14 -4.80
N ASN A 379 22.94 3.33 -5.80
CA ASN A 379 23.77 3.76 -6.94
C ASN A 379 22.99 4.29 -8.16
N ILE A 380 21.70 4.62 -8.04
CA ILE A 380 20.89 5.12 -9.16
C ILE A 380 21.21 6.61 -9.50
N LEU A 381 21.95 7.34 -8.66
CA LEU A 381 22.16 8.79 -8.85
C LEU A 381 23.33 9.20 -9.77
N LYS A 382 23.96 8.31 -10.52
CA LYS A 382 25.00 8.70 -11.48
C LYS A 382 24.98 7.84 -12.74
N LEU A 383 24.18 8.25 -13.71
CA LEU A 383 24.48 8.09 -15.14
C LEU A 383 23.67 9.14 -15.91
N SER A 384 24.36 10.16 -16.41
CA SER A 384 23.77 11.20 -17.26
C SER A 384 23.96 10.86 -18.73
N THR A 385 23.05 11.39 -19.55
CA THR A 385 23.25 11.86 -20.93
C THR A 385 23.79 10.86 -21.94
N SER A 386 22.87 10.20 -22.64
CA SER A 386 22.78 10.23 -24.10
C SER A 386 21.81 9.14 -24.53
N LEU A 387 20.69 9.53 -25.15
CA LEU A 387 20.18 8.92 -26.38
C LEU A 387 18.99 9.73 -26.89
N SER A 388 18.95 9.80 -28.22
CA SER A 388 18.21 10.72 -29.06
C SER A 388 16.69 10.61 -29.00
N SER A 389 16.05 11.76 -29.18
CA SER A 389 14.61 11.96 -29.42
C SER A 389 13.97 10.93 -30.35
N PHE A 390 12.97 10.20 -29.86
CA PHE A 390 11.97 9.55 -30.70
C PHE A 390 10.61 10.24 -30.49
N SER A 391 10.21 11.03 -31.48
CA SER A 391 8.84 11.53 -31.61
C SER A 391 7.96 10.44 -32.20
N LEU A 392 6.94 9.99 -31.47
CA LEU A 392 5.88 9.14 -32.02
C LEU A 392 4.54 9.87 -31.89
N THR A 393 4.28 10.72 -32.88
CA THR A 393 2.92 10.94 -33.36
C THR A 393 2.61 9.81 -34.33
N ASP A 394 1.82 8.82 -33.93
CA ASP A 394 0.98 8.14 -34.92
C ASP A 394 -0.37 7.71 -34.33
N LYS A 395 -1.41 8.17 -35.00
CA LYS A 395 -2.81 7.91 -34.66
C LYS A 395 -3.26 6.72 -35.51
N SER A 396 -3.39 5.55 -34.90
CA SER A 396 -4.01 4.39 -35.52
C SER A 396 -5.15 3.88 -34.62
N GLN A 397 -6.31 4.48 -34.80
CA GLN A 397 -7.58 4.06 -34.20
C GLN A 397 -8.08 2.81 -34.95
N ARG A 398 -8.00 1.62 -34.35
CA ARG A 398 -8.63 0.40 -34.87
C ARG A 398 -9.91 0.12 -34.08
N GLN A 399 -11.04 0.21 -34.78
CA GLN A 399 -12.39 -0.04 -34.28
C GLN A 399 -12.59 -1.53 -33.96
N LEU A 400 -13.17 -1.84 -32.79
CA LEU A 400 -13.73 -3.14 -32.45
C LEU A 400 -15.26 -3.14 -32.70
N PRO A 401 -15.87 -4.30 -33.02
CA PRO A 401 -17.21 -4.37 -33.61
C PRO A 401 -18.34 -4.23 -32.57
N ALA A 402 -19.40 -3.56 -32.98
CA ALA A 402 -20.61 -3.30 -32.20
C ALA A 402 -21.48 -4.55 -31.98
N VAL A 403 -22.05 -4.68 -30.78
CA VAL A 403 -23.10 -5.66 -30.41
C VAL A 403 -24.28 -4.87 -29.78
N PRO A 404 -25.55 -5.25 -30.02
CA PRO A 404 -26.64 -4.27 -30.10
C PRO A 404 -27.27 -3.89 -28.76
N LYS A 405 -27.85 -2.67 -28.77
CA LYS A 405 -28.60 -1.99 -27.70
C LYS A 405 -29.85 -2.77 -27.28
N GLY A 406 -29.97 -3.00 -25.98
CA GLY A 406 -31.24 -3.24 -25.28
C GLY A 406 -31.45 -2.15 -24.23
N THR A 407 -32.57 -1.44 -24.34
CA THR A 407 -32.97 -0.36 -23.43
C THR A 407 -33.86 -0.95 -22.34
N ASP A 408 -33.54 -0.77 -21.06
CA ASP A 408 -34.53 -0.79 -19.98
C ASP A 408 -34.06 0.10 -18.80
N PRO A 409 -34.94 0.94 -18.23
CA PRO A 409 -34.59 1.90 -17.18
C PRO A 409 -34.88 1.36 -15.77
N GLY A 410 -33.99 1.68 -14.83
CA GLY A 410 -34.26 1.69 -13.40
C GLY A 410 -34.17 0.34 -12.70
N ASN A 411 -33.00 0.01 -12.16
CA ASN A 411 -32.92 -0.91 -11.03
C ASN A 411 -31.74 -0.52 -10.13
N TRP A 412 -32.04 -0.19 -8.88
CA TRP A 412 -31.05 -0.01 -7.82
C TRP A 412 -30.34 -1.35 -7.61
N ARG A 413 -29.10 -1.47 -8.09
CA ARG A 413 -28.31 -2.71 -7.99
C ARG A 413 -27.94 -2.96 -6.52
N SER A 414 -28.22 -4.19 -6.10
CA SER A 414 -28.00 -4.73 -4.76
C SER A 414 -26.50 -4.80 -4.42
N ALA A 415 -26.13 -4.57 -3.16
CA ALA A 415 -24.76 -4.58 -2.61
C ALA A 415 -23.99 -5.91 -2.72
N ASN A 416 -24.53 -6.87 -3.48
CA ASN A 416 -23.96 -8.20 -3.69
C ASN A 416 -23.54 -8.46 -5.15
N GLU A 417 -23.70 -7.49 -6.05
CA GLU A 417 -23.14 -7.59 -7.39
C GLU A 417 -21.64 -7.27 -7.35
N GLN A 418 -20.83 -8.31 -7.56
CA GLN A 418 -19.40 -8.16 -7.81
C GLN A 418 -19.23 -7.27 -9.05
N LEU A 419 -18.68 -6.06 -8.85
CA LEU A 419 -18.22 -5.23 -9.96
C LEU A 419 -17.28 -6.08 -10.84
N PRO A 420 -17.47 -6.09 -12.18
CA PRO A 420 -16.59 -6.84 -13.07
C PRO A 420 -15.13 -6.49 -12.81
N THR A 421 -14.23 -7.45 -12.99
CA THR A 421 -12.79 -7.18 -13.02
C THR A 421 -12.54 -6.23 -14.18
N SER A 422 -12.39 -4.92 -13.94
CA SER A 422 -11.87 -4.04 -14.98
C SER A 422 -10.51 -4.62 -15.39
N ALA A 423 -10.25 -4.72 -16.69
CA ALA A 423 -9.02 -5.28 -17.23
C ALA A 423 -7.77 -4.43 -16.91
N SER A 424 -7.92 -3.37 -16.11
CA SER A 424 -6.91 -2.34 -15.83
C SER A 424 -6.16 -2.48 -14.50
N PHE A 425 -6.51 -3.44 -13.62
CA PHE A 425 -5.82 -3.56 -12.33
C PHE A 425 -4.37 -4.03 -12.50
N VAL A 426 -3.42 -3.16 -12.13
CA VAL A 426 -2.00 -3.52 -12.08
C VAL A 426 -1.72 -4.24 -10.76
N LYS A 427 -1.48 -5.55 -10.85
CA LYS A 427 -1.00 -6.35 -9.73
C LYS A 427 0.51 -6.20 -9.60
N LEU A 428 0.95 -5.62 -8.49
CA LEU A 428 2.37 -5.48 -8.16
C LEU A 428 2.89 -6.66 -7.35
N ALA A 429 2.00 -7.49 -6.77
CA ALA A 429 2.35 -8.60 -5.89
C ALA A 429 3.13 -9.73 -6.59
N ASP A 430 2.84 -9.96 -7.88
CA ASP A 430 3.26 -11.16 -8.59
C ASP A 430 4.73 -11.10 -9.09
N MET A 431 5.38 -9.93 -8.99
CA MET A 431 6.75 -9.72 -9.48
C MET A 431 7.79 -10.32 -8.52
N GLY A 432 8.79 -11.03 -9.05
CA GLY A 432 10.00 -11.39 -8.30
C GLY A 432 10.79 -10.16 -7.85
N MET A 433 11.79 -10.33 -6.98
CA MET A 433 12.60 -9.19 -6.52
C MET A 433 13.39 -8.52 -7.65
N GLU A 434 13.92 -9.30 -8.58
CA GLU A 434 14.67 -8.79 -9.74
C GLU A 434 13.76 -8.06 -10.71
N THR A 435 12.64 -8.69 -11.11
CA THR A 435 11.60 -8.06 -11.94
C THR A 435 11.06 -6.78 -11.31
N TRP A 436 10.88 -6.74 -9.98
CA TRP A 436 10.46 -5.54 -9.25
C TRP A 436 11.48 -4.40 -9.34
N GLY A 437 12.78 -4.72 -9.23
CA GLY A 437 13.85 -3.74 -9.41
C GLY A 437 13.85 -3.14 -10.83
N LEU A 438 13.73 -4.01 -11.85
CA LEU A 438 13.61 -3.59 -13.26
C LEU A 438 12.34 -2.76 -13.50
N PHE A 439 11.22 -3.15 -12.90
CA PHE A 439 9.98 -2.41 -12.96
C PHE A 439 10.14 -0.99 -12.41
N LEU A 440 10.77 -0.81 -11.25
CA LEU A 440 10.99 0.51 -10.67
C LEU A 440 11.93 1.37 -11.52
N GLU A 441 12.96 0.78 -12.12
CA GLU A 441 13.86 1.46 -13.07
C GLU A 441 13.05 1.99 -14.28
N LYS A 442 12.26 1.13 -14.91
CA LYS A 442 11.43 1.51 -16.06
C LYS A 442 10.30 2.47 -15.71
N PHE A 443 9.72 2.32 -14.52
CA PHE A 443 8.74 3.25 -14.00
C PHE A 443 9.35 4.65 -13.92
N HIS A 444 10.52 4.79 -13.30
CA HIS A 444 11.23 6.07 -13.17
C HIS A 444 11.56 6.70 -14.53
N GLU A 445 12.07 5.91 -15.49
CA GLU A 445 12.37 6.37 -16.86
C GLU A 445 11.17 6.94 -17.61
N LEU A 446 9.97 6.41 -17.37
CA LEU A 446 8.74 6.81 -18.07
C LEU A 446 8.08 8.06 -17.48
N LEU A 447 8.35 8.40 -16.21
CA LEU A 447 7.69 9.50 -15.50
C LEU A 447 7.86 10.87 -16.17
N PRO A 448 9.07 11.30 -16.62
CA PRO A 448 9.23 12.58 -17.28
C PRO A 448 8.35 12.72 -18.54
N GLY A 449 8.17 11.64 -19.30
CA GLY A 449 7.30 11.64 -20.49
C GLY A 449 5.82 11.82 -20.14
N ALA A 450 5.36 11.15 -19.08
CA ALA A 450 4.00 11.29 -18.56
C ALA A 450 3.75 12.72 -18.04
N PHE A 451 4.66 13.27 -17.22
CA PHE A 451 4.51 14.62 -16.66
C PHE A 451 4.53 15.73 -17.73
N ASN A 452 5.37 15.59 -18.76
CA ASN A 452 5.38 16.51 -19.89
C ASN A 452 4.04 16.46 -20.65
N SER A 453 3.51 15.26 -20.88
CA SER A 453 2.21 15.07 -21.53
C SER A 453 1.08 15.73 -20.74
N ARG A 454 1.10 15.61 -19.40
CA ARG A 454 0.15 16.27 -18.51
C ARG A 454 0.22 17.81 -18.61
N LYS A 455 1.40 18.42 -18.50
CA LYS A 455 1.55 19.89 -18.63
C LYS A 455 1.11 20.40 -20.01
N CYS A 456 1.44 19.69 -21.08
CA CYS A 456 0.99 20.01 -22.44
C CYS A 456 -0.53 19.87 -22.61
N GLY A 457 -1.15 18.85 -22.01
CA GLY A 457 -2.61 18.68 -22.01
C GLY A 457 -3.35 19.73 -21.17
N ALA A 458 -2.83 20.03 -19.99
CA ALA A 458 -3.40 21.00 -19.05
C ALA A 458 -3.41 22.43 -19.61
N THR A 459 -2.41 22.83 -20.39
CA THR A 459 -2.44 24.12 -21.11
C THR A 459 -3.55 24.18 -22.17
N GLY A 460 -3.87 23.05 -22.82
CA GLY A 460 -5.01 22.94 -23.74
C GLY A 460 -6.38 22.89 -23.04
N GLN A 461 -6.48 22.28 -21.86
CA GLN A 461 -7.71 22.23 -21.05
C GLN A 461 -7.99 23.53 -20.28
N ARG A 462 -6.97 24.22 -19.74
CA ARG A 462 -7.11 25.56 -19.13
C ARG A 462 -7.62 26.60 -20.13
N ALA A 463 -7.32 26.45 -21.42
CA ALA A 463 -7.89 27.27 -22.48
C ALA A 463 -9.39 26.98 -22.73
N LYS A 464 -9.87 25.77 -22.41
CA LYS A 464 -11.28 25.36 -22.56
C LYS A 464 -12.15 25.59 -21.32
N GLN A 465 -11.58 25.55 -20.11
CA GLN A 465 -12.33 25.69 -18.85
C GLN A 465 -12.45 27.14 -18.33
N ARG A 466 -11.97 28.15 -19.07
CA ARG A 466 -12.13 29.58 -18.72
C ARG A 466 -13.31 30.30 -19.39
N LEU A 467 -14.33 29.56 -19.82
CA LEU A 467 -15.65 30.14 -20.14
C LEU A 467 -16.56 30.00 -18.91
N GLY A 468 -16.14 30.61 -17.80
CA GLY A 468 -17.05 30.90 -16.69
C GLY A 468 -17.92 32.07 -17.12
N THR A 469 -19.23 31.83 -17.22
CA THR A 469 -20.24 32.88 -17.42
C THR A 469 -20.12 33.91 -16.30
N SER A 470 -19.62 35.09 -16.66
CA SER A 470 -19.68 36.29 -15.84
C SER A 470 -21.14 36.67 -15.62
N CYS A 471 -21.72 36.29 -14.49
CA CYS A 471 -22.90 36.97 -13.97
C CYS A 471 -22.47 38.36 -13.47
N GLN A 472 -22.78 39.39 -14.25
CA GLN A 472 -22.79 40.77 -13.74
C GLN A 472 -23.95 40.88 -12.75
N PHE A 473 -23.64 41.30 -11.51
CA PHE A 473 -24.63 41.75 -10.52
C PHE A 473 -24.88 43.25 -10.70
#